data_AF-A0A519NM47-F1
#
_entry.id   AF-A0A519NM47-F1
#
_cell.length_a   1.000
_cell.length_b   1.000
_cell.length_c   1.000
_cell.angle_alpha   90.00
_cell.angle_beta   90.00
_cell.angle_gamma   90.00
#
_symmetry.space_group_name_H-M   'P 1'
#
loop_
_entity.id
_entity.type
_entity.pdbx_description
1 polymer ?
#
loop_
_entity_poly.entity_id
_entity_poly.type
_entity_poly.pdbx_seq_one_letter_code
_entity_poly.pdbx_strand_id
1 'polypeptide(L)'
;MASGFFAIMDDIAALMDDVAVASKIATRKTAGILGDDLAVNAEKATGFLASRELPVLWAITKGSFLNKVIILPVVFLLSFFLPVAIKYILILGGFYLAYEGVEKIVEYLFHRNKHDVTDAPAVEVLEDSPESEKAKIKSAITTDFILSVEIVIIALGTVMDKTLTTQILTVSVVAILATVGV
;
A
#
# COMPACT_ATOMS: atom_id res chain seq x y z
N MET A 1 -42.07 -17.49 -12.19
CA MET A 1 -41.35 -17.06 -10.97
C MET A 1 -39.85 -17.39 -10.98
N ALA A 2 -39.34 -18.25 -11.86
CA ALA A 2 -37.90 -18.50 -11.97
C ALA A 2 -37.11 -17.38 -12.68
N SER A 3 -37.71 -16.63 -13.61
CA SER A 3 -36.96 -15.64 -14.42
C SER A 3 -36.45 -14.44 -13.61
N GLY A 4 -37.11 -14.05 -12.52
CA GLY A 4 -36.67 -12.93 -11.68
C GLY A 4 -35.38 -13.22 -10.91
N PHE A 5 -35.18 -14.47 -10.47
CA PHE A 5 -33.94 -14.88 -9.79
C PHE A 5 -32.75 -14.91 -10.76
N PHE A 6 -32.95 -15.45 -11.95
CA PHE A 6 -31.90 -15.48 -12.98
C PHE A 6 -31.54 -14.09 -13.50
N ALA A 7 -32.51 -13.17 -13.59
CA ALA A 7 -32.22 -11.78 -13.96
C ALA A 7 -31.31 -11.07 -12.95
N ILE A 8 -31.53 -11.27 -11.64
CA ILE A 8 -30.65 -10.68 -10.60
C ILE A 8 -29.24 -11.27 -10.67
N MET A 9 -29.12 -12.58 -10.94
CA MET A 9 -27.81 -13.21 -11.13
C MET A 9 -27.09 -12.68 -12.38
N ASP A 10 -27.82 -12.42 -13.46
CA ASP A 10 -27.28 -11.84 -14.69
C ASP A 10 -26.81 -10.39 -14.48
N ASP A 11 -27.59 -9.59 -13.76
CA ASP A 11 -27.22 -8.22 -13.37
C ASP A 11 -25.95 -8.21 -12.49
N ILE A 12 -25.84 -9.15 -11.55
CA ILE A 12 -24.63 -9.31 -10.73
C ILE A 12 -23.46 -9.75 -11.60
N ALA A 13 -23.66 -10.69 -12.53
CA ALA A 13 -22.60 -11.14 -13.42
C ALA A 13 -22.07 -10.00 -14.30
N ALA A 14 -22.96 -9.17 -14.86
CA ALA A 14 -22.59 -7.98 -15.62
C ALA A 14 -21.82 -6.97 -14.76
N LEU A 15 -22.28 -6.71 -13.52
CA LEU A 15 -21.58 -5.86 -12.57
C LEU A 15 -20.18 -6.40 -12.24
N MET A 16 -20.05 -7.72 -12.05
CA MET A 16 -18.77 -8.36 -11.75
C MET A 16 -17.80 -8.30 -12.92
N ASP A 17 -18.28 -8.41 -14.16
CA ASP A 17 -17.44 -8.24 -15.36
C ASP A 17 -16.89 -6.82 -15.47
N ASP A 18 -17.74 -5.81 -15.24
CA ASP A 18 -17.33 -4.41 -15.18
C ASP A 18 -16.28 -4.17 -14.09
N VAL A 19 -16.50 -4.70 -12.89
CA VAL A 19 -15.55 -4.61 -11.78
C VAL A 19 -14.24 -5.32 -12.12
N ALA A 20 -14.28 -6.47 -12.79
CA ALA A 20 -13.08 -7.21 -13.17
C ALA A 20 -12.24 -6.44 -14.19
N VAL A 21 -12.86 -5.89 -15.23
CA VAL A 21 -12.18 -5.06 -16.24
C VAL A 21 -11.61 -3.79 -15.61
N ALA A 22 -12.41 -3.10 -14.80
CA ALA A 22 -11.98 -1.89 -14.11
C ALA A 22 -10.83 -2.16 -13.14
N SER A 23 -10.90 -3.24 -12.36
CA SER A 23 -9.83 -3.66 -11.45
C SER A 23 -8.55 -4.00 -12.20
N LYS A 24 -8.64 -4.68 -13.35
CA LYS A 24 -7.47 -4.95 -14.20
C LYS A 24 -6.78 -3.66 -14.67
N ILE A 25 -7.55 -2.66 -15.09
CA ILE A 25 -7.02 -1.36 -15.52
C ILE A 25 -6.41 -0.62 -14.32
N ALA A 26 -7.13 -0.56 -13.20
CA ALA A 26 -6.69 0.08 -11.98
C ALA A 26 -5.37 -0.50 -11.48
N THR A 27 -5.30 -1.83 -11.32
CA THR A 27 -4.08 -2.57 -10.95
C THR A 27 -2.94 -2.30 -11.92
N ARG A 28 -3.20 -2.22 -13.23
CA ARG A 28 -2.16 -1.88 -14.20
C ARG A 28 -1.62 -0.47 -14.03
N LYS A 29 -2.48 0.50 -13.69
CA LYS A 29 -2.04 1.88 -13.43
C LYS A 29 -1.31 2.03 -12.10
N THR A 30 -1.64 1.21 -11.11
CA THR A 30 -0.96 1.20 -9.81
C THR A 30 0.22 0.24 -9.76
N ALA A 31 0.49 -0.55 -10.80
CA ALA A 31 1.52 -1.59 -10.79
C ALA A 31 2.92 -1.10 -10.42
N GLY A 32 3.31 0.11 -10.85
CA GLY A 32 4.62 0.68 -10.50
C GLY A 32 4.76 0.96 -9.02
N ILE A 33 3.73 1.58 -8.42
CA ILE A 33 3.71 1.93 -6.99
C ILE A 33 3.44 0.71 -6.12
N LEU A 34 2.62 -0.24 -6.59
CA LEU A 34 2.47 -1.55 -5.98
C LEU A 34 3.82 -2.26 -5.90
N GLY A 35 4.59 -2.29 -7.01
CA GLY A 35 5.92 -2.89 -7.00
C GLY A 35 6.87 -2.24 -5.99
N ASP A 36 6.80 -0.91 -5.85
CA ASP A 36 7.57 -0.16 -4.85
C ASP A 36 7.15 -0.51 -3.41
N ASP A 37 5.86 -0.54 -3.12
CA ASP A 37 5.31 -0.94 -1.81
C ASP A 37 5.75 -2.36 -1.41
N LEU A 38 5.71 -3.30 -2.35
CA LEU A 38 6.20 -4.66 -2.12
C LEU A 38 7.70 -4.70 -1.84
N ALA A 39 8.50 -3.92 -2.57
CA ALA A 39 9.94 -3.87 -2.37
C ALA A 39 10.31 -3.27 -1.00
N VAL A 40 9.65 -2.18 -0.61
CA VAL A 40 9.89 -1.51 0.68
C VAL A 40 9.43 -2.39 1.86
N ASN A 41 8.30 -3.07 1.74
CA ASN A 41 7.85 -4.00 2.78
C ASN A 41 8.75 -5.24 2.88
N ALA A 42 9.25 -5.76 1.75
CA ALA A 42 10.23 -6.84 1.74
C ALA A 42 11.55 -6.41 2.38
N GLU A 43 12.08 -5.23 2.06
CA GLU A 43 13.29 -4.67 2.69
C GLU A 43 13.12 -4.53 4.20
N LYS A 44 11.98 -4.00 4.66
CA LYS A 44 11.69 -3.86 6.09
C LYS A 44 11.47 -5.18 6.82
N ALA A 45 11.10 -6.25 6.09
CA ALA A 45 10.99 -7.60 6.62
C ALA A 45 12.34 -8.33 6.66
N THR A 46 13.32 -7.94 5.83
CA THR A 46 14.67 -8.49 5.89
C THR A 46 15.45 -7.89 7.07
N GLY A 47 15.96 -8.74 7.97
CA GLY A 47 16.73 -8.31 9.15
C GLY A 47 16.12 -8.67 10.50
N PHE A 48 14.98 -9.36 10.53
CA PHE A 48 14.51 -10.06 11.73
C PHE A 48 15.23 -11.42 11.87
N LEU A 49 15.36 -11.93 13.10
CA LEU A 49 15.73 -13.33 13.29
C LEU A 49 14.72 -14.21 12.54
N ALA A 50 15.19 -15.18 11.76
CA ALA A 50 14.34 -16.07 10.94
C ALA A 50 13.20 -16.75 11.73
N SER A 51 13.33 -16.89 13.05
CA SER A 51 12.28 -17.43 13.93
C SER A 51 11.13 -16.47 14.24
N ARG A 52 11.28 -15.16 13.97
CA ARG A 52 10.32 -14.09 14.28
C ARG A 52 9.78 -13.35 13.04
N GLU A 53 10.26 -13.68 11.84
CA GLU A 53 9.81 -13.06 10.60
C GLU A 53 8.29 -13.20 10.37
N LEU A 54 7.73 -14.40 10.55
CA LEU A 54 6.30 -14.64 10.32
C LEU A 54 5.37 -13.86 11.27
N PRO A 55 5.60 -13.84 12.60
CA PRO A 55 4.83 -13.00 13.52
C PRO A 55 4.89 -11.50 13.19
N VAL A 56 6.07 -11.01 12.80
CA VAL A 56 6.29 -9.61 12.47
C VAL A 56 5.57 -9.24 11.18
N LEU A 57 5.72 -10.05 10.12
CA LEU A 57 5.00 -9.86 8.86
C LEU A 57 3.50 -9.82 9.10
N TRP A 58 2.97 -10.74 9.90
CA TRP A 58 1.55 -10.76 10.25
C TRP A 58 1.09 -9.50 11.00
N ALA A 59 1.93 -8.90 11.84
CA ALA A 59 1.63 -7.63 12.49
C ALA A 59 1.59 -6.48 11.48
N ILE A 60 2.51 -6.46 10.51
CA ILE A 60 2.57 -5.47 9.43
C ILE A 60 1.34 -5.61 8.52
N THR A 61 1.04 -6.81 8.01
CA THR A 61 -0.12 -7.06 7.15
C THR A 61 -1.43 -6.68 7.84
N LYS A 62 -1.59 -6.96 9.14
CA LYS A 62 -2.76 -6.52 9.92
C LYS A 62 -2.86 -5.00 10.05
N GLY A 63 -1.75 -4.32 10.31
CA GLY A 63 -1.70 -2.86 10.36
C GLY A 63 -2.02 -2.23 9.01
N SER A 64 -1.41 -2.74 7.95
CA SER A 64 -1.64 -2.36 6.55
C SER A 64 -3.11 -2.54 6.12
N PHE A 65 -3.73 -3.66 6.50
CA PHE A 65 -5.14 -3.88 6.24
C PHE A 65 -6.03 -2.84 6.96
N LEU A 66 -5.75 -2.57 8.24
CA LEU A 66 -6.51 -1.57 9.00
C LEU A 66 -6.36 -0.16 8.41
N ASN A 67 -5.16 0.20 7.96
CA ASN A 67 -4.92 1.45 7.23
C ASN A 67 -5.86 1.56 6.02
N LYS A 68 -5.90 0.54 5.18
CA LYS A 68 -6.72 0.54 3.95
C LYS A 68 -8.22 0.62 4.25
N VAL A 69 -8.69 -0.07 5.29
CA VAL A 69 -10.08 0.01 5.76
C VAL A 69 -10.46 1.42 6.20
N ILE A 70 -9.52 2.19 6.75
CA ILE A 70 -9.72 3.59 7.14
C ILE A 70 -9.59 4.54 5.93
N ILE A 71 -8.60 4.33 5.07
CA ILE A 71 -8.32 5.19 3.91
C ILE A 71 -9.49 5.16 2.93
N LEU A 72 -10.03 3.98 2.60
CA LEU A 72 -11.11 3.85 1.61
C LEU A 72 -12.30 4.79 1.87
N PRO A 73 -13.00 4.72 3.02
CA PRO A 73 -14.14 5.60 3.29
C PRO A 73 -13.74 7.07 3.35
N VAL A 74 -12.56 7.40 3.89
CA VAL A 74 -12.06 8.78 3.93
C VAL A 74 -11.85 9.33 2.53
N VAL A 75 -11.24 8.57 1.63
CA VAL A 75 -10.99 8.98 0.25
C VAL A 75 -12.30 9.10 -0.53
N PHE A 76 -13.25 8.18 -0.36
CA PHE A 76 -14.57 8.31 -0.99
C PHE A 76 -15.31 9.56 -0.51
N LEU A 77 -15.27 9.84 0.80
CA LEU A 77 -15.88 11.03 1.38
C LEU A 77 -15.20 12.30 0.86
N LEU A 78 -13.87 12.33 0.85
CA LEU A 78 -13.09 13.47 0.36
C LEU A 78 -13.29 13.70 -1.13
N SER A 79 -13.40 12.64 -1.93
CA SER A 79 -13.69 12.71 -3.37
C SER A 79 -15.03 13.39 -3.63
N PHE A 80 -16.04 13.08 -2.81
CA PHE A 80 -17.36 13.69 -2.93
C PHE A 80 -17.40 15.16 -2.49
N PHE A 81 -16.80 15.51 -1.35
CA PHE A 81 -16.91 16.86 -0.80
C PHE A 81 -15.83 17.83 -1.29
N LEU A 82 -14.62 17.36 -1.56
CA LEU A 82 -13.46 18.20 -1.91
C LEU A 82 -12.47 17.46 -2.81
N PRO A 83 -12.82 17.16 -4.08
CA PRO A 83 -11.97 16.37 -4.99
C PRO A 83 -10.62 17.04 -5.27
N VAL A 84 -10.54 18.38 -5.19
CA VAL A 84 -9.29 19.12 -5.39
C VAL A 84 -8.26 18.79 -4.30
N ALA A 85 -8.68 18.46 -3.08
CA ALA A 85 -7.77 18.10 -1.99
C ALA A 85 -6.98 16.83 -2.29
N ILE A 86 -7.59 15.87 -2.98
CA ILE A 86 -6.93 14.61 -3.40
C ILE A 86 -5.65 14.91 -4.19
N LYS A 87 -5.72 15.85 -5.15
CA LYS A 87 -4.57 16.24 -5.97
C LYS A 87 -3.45 16.82 -5.11
N TYR A 88 -3.76 17.69 -4.15
CA TYR A 88 -2.75 18.29 -3.29
C TYR A 88 -2.15 17.28 -2.30
N ILE A 89 -2.95 16.36 -1.77
CA ILE A 89 -2.47 15.27 -0.92
C ILE A 89 -1.46 14.39 -1.68
N LEU A 90 -1.76 14.02 -2.93
CA LEU A 90 -0.82 13.28 -3.78
C LEU A 90 0.50 14.03 -4.00
N ILE A 91 0.43 15.32 -4.32
CA ILE A 91 1.63 16.15 -4.55
C ILE A 91 2.49 16.19 -3.28
N LEU A 92 1.87 16.39 -2.11
CA LEU A 92 2.57 16.41 -0.82
C LEU A 92 3.18 15.04 -0.49
N GLY A 93 2.45 13.96 -0.73
CA GLY A 93 2.97 12.59 -0.57
C GLY A 93 4.17 12.32 -1.46
N GLY A 94 4.11 12.71 -2.74
CA GLY A 94 5.22 12.60 -3.67
C GLY A 94 6.46 13.40 -3.25
N PHE A 95 6.28 14.61 -2.70
CA PHE A 95 7.40 15.37 -2.13
C PHE A 95 8.02 14.68 -0.91
N TYR A 96 7.21 14.10 -0.02
CA TYR A 96 7.71 13.36 1.14
C TYR A 96 8.52 12.12 0.72
N LEU A 97 8.02 11.33 -0.24
CA LEU A 97 8.74 10.16 -0.75
C LEU A 97 10.03 10.56 -1.50
N ALA A 98 10.02 11.67 -2.24
CA ALA A 98 11.23 12.18 -2.89
C ALA A 98 12.29 12.60 -1.87
N TYR A 99 11.88 13.21 -0.75
CA TYR A 99 12.77 13.54 0.36
C TYR A 99 13.37 12.26 0.98
N GLU A 100 12.56 11.27 1.34
CA GLU A 100 13.03 10.01 1.91
C GLU A 100 13.94 9.24 0.93
N GLY A 101 13.62 9.27 -0.37
CA GLY A 101 14.44 8.65 -1.41
C GLY A 101 15.83 9.29 -1.54
N VAL A 102 15.93 10.62 -1.47
CA VAL A 102 17.22 11.32 -1.48
C VAL A 102 18.03 10.99 -0.24
N GLU A 103 17.41 10.93 0.93
CA GLU A 103 18.08 10.57 2.19
C GLU A 103 18.74 9.19 2.10
N LYS A 104 18.01 8.18 1.60
CA LYS A 104 18.55 6.81 1.39
C LYS A 104 19.69 6.78 0.37
N ILE A 105 19.60 7.55 -0.72
CA ILE A 105 20.68 7.63 -1.72
C ILE A 105 21.93 8.27 -1.11
N VAL A 106 21.77 9.36 -0.34
CA VAL A 106 22.88 10.03 0.34
C VAL A 106 23.51 9.08 1.35
N GLU A 107 22.70 8.36 2.13
CA GLU A 107 23.19 7.37 3.08
C GLU A 107 24.04 6.30 2.37
N TYR A 108 23.52 5.71 1.29
CA TYR A 108 24.22 4.70 0.50
C TYR A 108 25.54 5.21 -0.11
N LEU A 109 25.57 6.44 -0.62
CA LEU A 109 26.74 7.00 -1.30
C LEU A 109 27.82 7.52 -0.33
N PHE A 110 27.43 8.13 0.79
CA PHE A 110 28.36 8.82 1.69
C PHE A 110 28.79 7.98 2.91
N HIS A 111 28.06 6.93 3.30
CA HIS A 111 28.48 6.02 4.38
C HIS A 111 29.34 4.84 3.93
N ARG A 112 29.76 4.79 2.66
CA ARG A 112 30.63 3.74 2.12
C ARG A 112 32.13 3.88 2.48
N ASN A 113 32.52 4.95 3.18
CA ASN A 113 33.93 5.26 3.52
C ASN A 113 34.33 4.97 4.98
N LYS A 114 33.63 4.08 5.68
CA LYS A 114 34.14 3.45 6.91
C LYS A 114 34.17 1.93 6.77
N HIS A 115 34.97 1.44 5.83
CA HIS A 115 35.64 0.16 6.02
C HIS A 115 36.94 0.45 6.78
N ASP A 116 36.85 0.53 8.10
CA ASP A 116 37.99 0.13 8.92
C ASP A 116 37.74 -1.31 9.36
N VAL A 117 38.81 -2.05 9.53
CA VAL A 117 38.85 -3.51 9.48
C VAL A 117 38.37 -4.09 10.82
N THR A 118 37.06 -4.25 11.00
CA THR A 118 36.35 -5.24 11.85
C THR A 118 34.86 -4.89 11.78
N ASP A 119 34.02 -5.91 11.85
CA ASP A 119 32.55 -5.85 11.75
C ASP A 119 31.97 -5.90 10.33
N ALA A 120 31.28 -7.03 10.12
CA ALA A 120 30.39 -7.36 9.02
C ALA A 120 29.37 -6.21 8.76
N PRO A 121 28.77 -6.11 7.55
CA PRO A 121 27.97 -4.96 7.16
C PRO A 121 26.91 -4.72 8.23
N ALA A 122 26.75 -3.45 8.62
CA ALA A 122 25.87 -2.98 9.68
C ALA A 122 24.43 -3.49 9.51
N VAL A 123 24.21 -4.72 9.94
CA VAL A 123 23.16 -5.04 10.89
C VAL A 123 23.40 -4.03 12.01
N GLU A 124 22.53 -3.03 12.13
CA GLU A 124 22.34 -2.42 13.44
C GLU A 124 21.98 -3.57 14.38
N VAL A 125 23.00 -4.16 15.00
CA VAL A 125 22.90 -4.85 16.28
C VAL A 125 22.75 -3.74 17.34
N LEU A 126 21.81 -2.82 17.11
CA LEU A 126 21.20 -2.01 18.14
C LEU A 126 20.07 -2.88 18.68
N GLU A 127 20.46 -3.70 19.66
CA GLU A 127 19.60 -4.47 20.56
C GLU A 127 18.33 -5.05 19.93
N ASP A 128 18.36 -6.38 19.76
CA ASP A 128 17.21 -7.27 19.53
C ASP A 128 16.25 -7.26 20.75
N SER A 129 15.80 -6.06 21.10
CA SER A 129 14.85 -5.78 22.15
C SER A 129 13.45 -5.76 21.54
N PRO A 130 12.42 -6.17 22.29
CA PRO A 130 11.03 -6.07 21.85
C PRO A 130 10.59 -4.64 21.49
N GLU A 131 11.36 -3.62 21.88
CA GLU A 131 11.07 -2.20 21.59
C GLU A 131 11.56 -1.78 20.20
N SER A 132 12.75 -2.23 19.77
CA SER A 132 13.26 -1.96 18.43
C SER A 132 12.42 -2.65 17.34
N GLU A 133 11.93 -3.86 17.60
CA GLU A 133 11.02 -4.59 16.71
C GLU A 133 9.69 -3.83 16.50
N LYS A 134 9.08 -3.34 17.59
CA LYS A 134 7.86 -2.52 17.52
C LYS A 134 8.08 -1.23 16.74
N ALA A 135 9.23 -0.58 16.89
CA ALA A 135 9.56 0.63 16.15
C ALA A 135 9.66 0.34 14.64
N LYS A 136 10.30 -0.76 14.24
CA LYS A 136 10.37 -1.22 12.84
C LYS A 136 9.00 -1.52 12.26
N ILE A 137 8.14 -2.26 12.99
CA ILE A 137 6.76 -2.55 12.58
C ILE A 137 5.97 -1.25 12.37
N LYS A 138 6.07 -0.30 13.30
CA LYS A 138 5.37 0.99 13.19
C LYS A 138 5.85 1.80 11.98
N SER A 139 7.15 1.80 11.72
CA SER A 139 7.73 2.44 10.52
C SER A 139 7.21 1.79 9.24
N ALA A 140 7.15 0.45 9.17
CA ALA A 140 6.60 -0.27 8.02
C ALA A 140 5.14 0.11 7.75
N ILE A 141 4.29 0.07 8.79
CA ILE A 141 2.87 0.43 8.70
C ILE A 141 2.68 1.90 8.26
N THR A 142 3.57 2.81 8.68
CA THR A 142 3.47 4.23 8.31
C THR A 142 3.83 4.47 6.84
N THR A 143 4.87 3.80 6.34
CA THR A 143 5.23 3.89 4.92
C THR A 143 4.15 3.24 4.04
N ASP A 144 3.64 2.07 4.41
CA ASP A 144 2.49 1.43 3.74
C ASP A 144 1.26 2.35 3.72
N PHE A 145 0.99 3.10 4.79
CA PHE A 145 -0.13 4.04 4.81
C PHE A 145 -0.02 5.09 3.69
N ILE A 146 1.17 5.69 3.52
CA ILE A 146 1.41 6.72 2.51
C ILE A 146 1.26 6.12 1.10
N LEU A 147 1.88 4.96 0.85
CA LEU A 147 1.80 4.26 -0.43
C LEU A 147 0.36 3.77 -0.72
N SER A 148 -0.36 3.30 0.30
CA SER A 148 -1.75 2.87 0.19
C SER A 148 -2.68 4.02 -0.19
N VAL A 149 -2.47 5.23 0.36
CA VAL A 149 -3.24 6.42 -0.02
C VAL A 149 -3.04 6.70 -1.52
N GLU A 150 -1.82 6.62 -2.02
CA GLU A 150 -1.53 6.84 -3.45
C GLU A 150 -2.18 5.77 -4.35
N ILE A 151 -2.04 4.49 -4.01
CA ILE A 151 -2.65 3.37 -4.74
C ILE A 151 -4.18 3.54 -4.79
N VAL A 152 -4.82 3.83 -3.65
CA VAL A 152 -6.28 4.01 -3.56
C VAL A 152 -6.75 5.18 -4.41
N ILE A 153 -6.04 6.31 -4.38
CA ILE A 153 -6.41 7.49 -5.15
C ILE A 153 -6.25 7.24 -6.66
N ILE A 154 -5.15 6.63 -7.09
CA ILE A 154 -4.93 6.31 -8.51
C ILE A 154 -5.99 5.33 -9.00
N ALA A 155 -6.28 4.29 -8.21
CA ALA A 155 -7.33 3.32 -8.50
C ALA A 155 -8.70 4.02 -8.62
N LEU A 156 -9.06 4.88 -7.66
CA LEU A 156 -10.29 5.65 -7.71
C LEU A 156 -10.36 6.52 -8.97
N GLY A 157 -9.25 7.18 -9.31
CA GLY A 157 -9.10 7.96 -10.54
C GLY A 157 -9.37 7.19 -11.83
N THR A 158 -9.23 5.86 -11.83
CA THR A 158 -9.52 5.02 -13.01
C THR A 158 -11.00 4.68 -13.21
N VAL A 159 -11.82 4.90 -12.19
CA VAL A 159 -13.24 4.51 -12.16
C VAL A 159 -14.17 5.67 -11.84
N MET A 160 -13.68 6.92 -11.82
CA MET A 160 -14.47 8.10 -11.48
C MET A 160 -15.70 8.31 -12.37
N ASP A 161 -15.67 7.80 -13.61
CA ASP A 161 -16.77 7.83 -14.58
C ASP A 161 -17.80 6.68 -14.41
N LYS A 162 -17.51 5.71 -13.53
CA LYS A 162 -18.35 4.55 -13.26
C LYS A 162 -19.33 4.79 -12.12
N THR A 163 -20.29 3.87 -11.96
CA THR A 163 -21.23 3.92 -10.82
C THR A 163 -20.49 3.80 -9.48
N LEU A 164 -21.07 4.36 -8.42
CA LEU A 164 -20.48 4.29 -7.08
C LEU A 164 -20.20 2.84 -6.63
N THR A 165 -21.10 1.91 -6.97
CA THR A 165 -20.92 0.48 -6.67
C THR A 165 -19.68 -0.08 -7.35
N THR A 166 -19.49 0.18 -8.65
CA THR A 166 -18.29 -0.22 -9.39
C THR A 166 -17.04 0.43 -8.79
N GLN A 167 -17.10 1.72 -8.44
CA GLN A 167 -15.98 2.43 -7.82
C GLN A 167 -15.55 1.76 -6.51
N ILE A 168 -16.49 1.53 -5.60
CA ILE A 168 -16.21 0.92 -4.30
C ILE A 168 -15.62 -0.48 -4.48
N LEU A 169 -16.25 -1.31 -5.32
CA LEU A 169 -15.79 -2.68 -5.54
C LEU A 169 -14.40 -2.72 -6.18
N THR A 170 -14.16 -1.95 -7.23
CA THR A 170 -12.86 -1.91 -7.92
C THR A 170 -11.74 -1.43 -7.00
N VAL A 171 -11.92 -0.31 -6.31
CA VAL A 171 -10.87 0.24 -5.43
C VAL A 171 -10.62 -0.70 -4.25
N SER A 172 -11.66 -1.36 -3.73
CA SER A 172 -11.52 -2.37 -2.67
C SER A 172 -10.73 -3.58 -3.15
N VAL A 173 -10.97 -4.08 -4.36
CA VAL A 173 -10.20 -5.19 -4.95
C VAL A 173 -8.73 -4.82 -5.06
N VAL A 174 -8.40 -3.63 -5.56
CA VAL A 174 -7.00 -3.17 -5.66
C VAL A 174 -6.36 -3.05 -4.28
N ALA A 175 -7.07 -2.50 -3.29
CA ALA A 175 -6.55 -2.37 -1.92
C ALA A 175 -6.30 -3.75 -1.26
N ILE A 176 -7.18 -4.72 -1.49
CA ILE A 176 -7.00 -6.10 -1.01
C ILE A 176 -5.78 -6.74 -1.68
N LEU A 177 -5.65 -6.60 -3.00
CA LEU A 177 -4.50 -7.11 -3.74
C LEU A 177 -3.18 -6.53 -3.23
N ALA A 178 -3.15 -5.22 -2.95
CA ALA A 178 -2.02 -4.57 -2.32
C ALA A 178 -1.69 -5.20 -0.96
N THR A 179 -2.71 -5.36 -0.10
CA THR A 179 -2.55 -5.95 1.25
C THR A 179 -1.99 -7.37 1.20
N VAL A 180 -2.42 -8.20 0.25
CA VAL A 180 -1.96 -9.59 0.13
C VAL A 180 -0.49 -9.66 -0.30
N GLY A 181 0.01 -8.65 -1.00
CA GLY A 181 1.41 -8.59 -1.36
C GLY A 181 2.34 -8.13 -0.23
N VAL A 182 1.79 -7.46 0.80
CA VAL A 182 2.52 -7.04 2.02
C VAL A 182 2.72 -8.20 2.98
#